data_AF-A0A2E3K738-F1
#
_entry.id   AF-A0A2E3K738-F1
#
_cell.length_a   1.000
_cell.length_b   1.000
_cell.length_c   1.000
_cell.angle_alpha   90.00
_cell.angle_beta   90.00
_cell.angle_gamma   90.00
#
_symmetry.space_group_name_H-M   'P 1'
#
loop_
_entity.id
_entity.type
_entity.pdbx_description
1 polymer ?
#
loop_
_entity_poly.entity_id
_entity_poly.type
_entity_poly.pdbx_seq_one_letter_code
_entity_poly.pdbx_strand_id
1 'polypeptide(L)'
;MSLRSFFVFAAITLFLVVGAILAVISRPVSVEIPKNRPLVFAGLDNKLNSVSEIKVITPSRTFTVNRTESGWGLKELNNFPVLFNKVKTVIVQLSQLRYLEPKTSDPERYSRLHLRSPETKGARSKRVILLSKGGDILAQGVVGKANRALFGEGRSGTYMRFGDKKETWLIEGGLDLGNGPFDWTSKTILDIKRKTVKRLVITSPNGKKVVIQRQKKDQRDFKLEGVPKGKSQRGQWETNDMAKVLDNLKLKDVSLAGDIQFPVKLYLGKIFTFDGLIIKTRAFKKGKRFWININADVISGSSKTVKNRARDIASALSQYAFEVDEKPGKKFTCEHVNLIEGAGINACS
;
A
#
# COMPACT_ATOMS: atom_id res chain seq x y z
N MET A 1 29.35 52.79 38.42
CA MET A 1 30.09 51.55 38.08
C MET A 1 31.53 51.73 38.50
N SER A 2 32.12 50.76 39.21
CA SER A 2 33.56 50.80 39.46
C SER A 2 34.31 50.64 38.13
N LEU A 3 35.42 51.34 37.91
CA LEU A 3 36.24 51.18 36.70
C LEU A 3 36.58 49.69 36.43
N ARG A 4 36.78 48.91 37.49
CA ARG A 4 37.06 47.47 37.42
C ARG A 4 35.91 46.68 36.81
N SER A 5 34.67 46.96 37.24
CA SER A 5 33.48 46.30 36.67
C SER A 5 33.30 46.64 35.19
N PHE A 6 33.59 47.88 34.79
CA PHE A 6 33.54 48.30 33.39
C PHE A 6 34.53 47.53 32.51
N PHE A 7 35.80 47.42 32.93
CA PHE A 7 36.81 46.70 32.17
C PHE A 7 36.53 45.19 32.07
N VAL A 8 35.98 44.58 33.14
CA VAL A 8 35.58 43.16 33.11
C VAL A 8 34.46 42.93 32.09
N PHE A 9 33.42 43.76 32.07
CA PHE A 9 32.34 43.63 31.07
C PHE A 9 32.83 43.93 29.65
N ALA A 10 33.74 44.90 29.47
CA ALA A 10 34.32 45.20 28.16
C ALA A 10 35.13 44.01 27.61
N ALA A 11 35.93 43.35 28.45
CA ALA A 11 36.70 42.17 28.07
C ALA A 11 35.80 40.98 27.72
N ILE A 12 34.75 40.73 28.50
CA ILE A 12 33.76 39.67 28.23
C ILE A 12 33.04 39.95 26.89
N THR A 13 32.64 41.20 26.67
CA THR A 13 31.97 41.60 25.42
C THR A 13 32.89 41.41 24.21
N LEU A 14 34.17 41.81 24.32
CA LEU A 14 35.14 41.59 23.26
C LEU A 14 35.34 40.10 22.96
N PHE A 15 35.43 39.26 24.00
CA PHE A 15 35.54 37.81 23.83
C PHE A 15 34.31 37.22 23.13
N LEU A 16 33.10 37.64 23.50
CA LEU A 16 31.86 37.21 22.86
C LEU A 16 31.77 37.67 21.41
N VAL A 17 32.18 38.90 21.10
CA VAL A 17 32.21 39.44 19.73
C VAL A 17 33.20 38.67 18.87
N VAL A 18 34.42 38.43 19.37
CA VAL A 18 35.43 37.62 18.67
C VAL A 18 34.93 36.20 18.45
N GLY A 19 34.32 35.58 19.47
CA GLY A 19 33.70 34.26 19.37
C GLY A 19 32.57 34.22 18.32
N ALA A 20 31.73 35.25 18.26
CA ALA A 20 30.66 35.36 17.28
C ALA A 20 31.20 35.55 15.85
N ILE A 21 32.22 36.39 15.67
CA ILE A 21 32.89 36.59 14.37
C ILE A 21 33.52 35.28 13.90
N LEU A 22 34.27 34.59 14.76
CA LEU A 22 34.85 33.29 14.44
C LEU A 22 33.77 32.27 14.07
N ALA A 23 32.67 32.23 14.82
CA ALA A 23 31.54 31.35 14.54
C ALA A 23 30.83 31.66 13.21
N VAL A 24 30.80 32.92 12.77
CA VAL A 24 30.22 33.34 11.48
C VAL A 24 31.17 33.03 10.33
N ILE A 25 32.47 33.28 10.48
CA ILE A 25 33.50 32.98 9.47
C ILE A 25 33.66 31.46 9.30
N SER A 26 33.53 30.70 10.39
CA SER A 26 33.58 29.23 10.35
C SER A 26 32.29 28.59 9.83
N ARG A 27 31.26 29.37 9.47
CA ARG A 27 30.08 28.79 8.82
C ARG A 27 30.51 28.27 7.46
N PRO A 28 30.27 26.99 7.14
CA PRO A 28 30.47 26.53 5.77
C PRO A 28 29.62 27.41 4.85
N VAL A 29 30.26 28.01 3.85
CA VAL A 29 29.59 28.86 2.85
C VAL A 29 28.37 28.11 2.34
N SER A 30 27.20 28.75 2.39
CA SER A 30 25.99 28.20 1.79
C SER A 30 26.29 27.91 0.32
N VAL A 31 26.36 26.62 -0.04
CA VAL A 31 26.54 26.23 -1.44
C VAL A 31 25.29 26.68 -2.17
N GLU A 32 25.38 27.77 -2.92
CA GLU A 32 24.30 28.21 -3.80
C GLU A 32 24.15 27.18 -4.92
N ILE A 33 23.14 26.33 -4.78
CA ILE A 33 22.83 25.34 -5.81
C ILE A 33 22.04 26.06 -6.91
N PRO A 34 22.57 26.12 -8.15
CA PRO A 34 21.87 26.77 -9.24
C PRO A 34 20.48 26.15 -9.43
N LYS A 35 19.44 27.00 -9.51
CA LYS A 35 18.07 26.53 -9.76
C LYS A 35 17.89 25.99 -11.19
N ASN A 36 18.68 26.49 -12.14
CA ASN A 36 18.58 26.14 -13.56
C ASN A 36 19.46 24.94 -13.95
N ARG A 37 19.29 23.81 -13.27
CA ARG A 37 20.01 22.56 -13.61
C ARG A 37 19.25 21.76 -14.66
N PRO A 38 19.94 21.03 -15.56
CA PRO A 38 19.29 20.29 -16.63
C PRO A 38 18.36 19.20 -16.07
N LEU A 39 17.22 19.00 -16.75
CA LEU A 39 16.33 17.88 -16.50
C LEU A 39 17.02 16.56 -16.85
N VAL A 40 16.76 15.54 -16.06
CA VAL A 40 17.25 14.17 -16.27
C VAL A 40 16.64 13.58 -17.55
N PHE A 41 15.33 13.77 -17.73
CA PHE A 41 14.57 13.31 -18.89
C PHE A 41 14.06 14.52 -19.68
N ALA A 42 14.94 15.17 -20.43
CA ALA A 42 14.61 16.36 -21.22
C ALA A 42 13.46 16.08 -22.21
N GLY A 43 12.46 16.96 -22.26
CA GLY A 43 11.31 16.84 -23.15
C GLY A 43 10.22 15.84 -22.71
N LEU A 44 10.38 15.16 -21.56
CA LEU A 44 9.34 14.27 -21.03
C LEU A 44 8.07 15.02 -20.64
N ASP A 45 8.20 16.26 -20.18
CA ASP A 45 7.12 17.21 -19.88
C ASP A 45 6.18 17.44 -21.07
N ASN A 46 6.72 17.47 -22.29
CA ASN A 46 5.93 17.59 -23.52
C ASN A 46 5.29 16.25 -23.98
N LYS A 47 5.68 15.13 -23.36
CA LYS A 47 5.27 13.77 -23.75
C LYS A 47 4.46 13.05 -22.66
N LEU A 48 4.04 13.73 -21.59
CA LEU A 48 3.31 13.08 -20.47
C LEU A 48 2.02 12.38 -20.93
N ASN A 49 1.32 12.96 -21.92
CA ASN A 49 0.07 12.41 -22.44
C ASN A 49 0.26 11.19 -23.36
N SER A 50 1.48 10.97 -23.88
CA SER A 50 1.80 9.82 -24.74
C SER A 50 2.21 8.58 -23.94
N VAL A 51 2.44 8.72 -22.63
CA VAL A 51 2.74 7.59 -21.73
C VAL A 51 1.57 6.61 -21.72
N SER A 52 1.85 5.35 -22.03
CA SER A 52 0.88 4.25 -22.01
C SER A 52 1.24 3.13 -21.04
N GLU A 53 2.52 3.00 -20.68
CA GLU A 53 2.98 1.93 -19.79
C GLU A 53 4.06 2.44 -18.83
N ILE A 54 3.96 2.03 -17.56
CA ILE A 54 4.98 2.20 -16.52
C ILE A 54 5.37 0.82 -16.04
N LYS A 55 6.56 0.37 -16.43
CA LYS A 55 7.13 -0.88 -15.95
C LYS A 55 8.01 -0.60 -14.72
N VAL A 56 7.72 -1.28 -13.62
CA VAL A 56 8.47 -1.18 -12.37
C VAL A 56 9.06 -2.54 -12.03
N ILE A 57 10.37 -2.57 -11.81
CA ILE A 57 11.11 -3.76 -11.39
C ILE A 57 11.66 -3.49 -10.00
N THR A 58 11.24 -4.30 -9.04
CA THR A 58 11.77 -4.29 -7.67
C THR A 58 12.51 -5.61 -7.40
N PRO A 59 13.25 -5.72 -6.29
CA PRO A 59 13.90 -6.98 -5.93
C PRO A 59 12.93 -8.11 -5.60
N SER A 60 11.67 -7.77 -5.27
CA SER A 60 10.64 -8.75 -4.93
C SER A 60 9.78 -9.13 -6.13
N ARG A 61 9.53 -8.22 -7.07
CA ARG A 61 8.60 -8.44 -8.19
C ARG A 61 8.74 -7.39 -9.30
N THR A 62 8.40 -7.81 -10.51
CA THR A 62 8.11 -6.91 -11.64
C THR A 62 6.61 -6.73 -11.76
N PHE A 63 6.18 -5.52 -12.10
CA PHE A 63 4.79 -5.24 -12.47
C PHE A 63 4.73 -4.11 -13.49
N THR A 64 3.66 -4.11 -14.27
CA THR A 64 3.41 -3.16 -15.32
C THR A 64 2.07 -2.47 -15.06
N VAL A 65 2.11 -1.14 -15.00
CA VAL A 65 0.93 -0.28 -14.95
C VAL A 65 0.66 0.22 -16.36
N ASN A 66 -0.42 -0.24 -16.98
CA ASN A 66 -0.76 0.10 -18.36
C ASN A 66 -2.06 0.89 -18.45
N ARG A 67 -2.13 1.76 -19.44
CA ARG A 67 -3.33 2.50 -19.80
C ARG A 67 -4.31 1.55 -20.49
N THR A 68 -5.57 1.63 -20.10
CA THR A 68 -6.70 0.88 -20.65
C THR A 68 -7.77 1.84 -21.17
N GLU A 69 -8.82 1.31 -21.80
CA GLU A 69 -9.99 2.11 -22.20
C GLU A 69 -10.72 2.72 -20.99
N SER A 70 -10.69 2.04 -19.84
CA SER A 70 -11.37 2.43 -18.61
C SER A 70 -10.48 3.19 -17.60
N GLY A 71 -9.23 3.49 -17.97
CA GLY A 71 -8.27 4.20 -17.11
C GLY A 71 -6.90 3.57 -17.10
N TRP A 72 -6.45 3.12 -15.93
CA TRP A 72 -5.15 2.47 -15.75
C TRP A 72 -5.32 1.19 -14.92
N GLY A 73 -4.56 0.16 -15.26
CA GLY A 73 -4.59 -1.12 -14.57
C GLY A 73 -3.21 -1.77 -14.42
N LEU A 74 -3.16 -2.83 -13.62
CA LEU A 74 -2.00 -3.71 -13.49
C LEU A 74 -2.10 -4.85 -14.50
N LYS A 75 -1.21 -4.86 -15.49
CA LYS A 75 -1.24 -5.80 -16.61
C LYS A 75 -1.24 -7.25 -16.17
N GLU A 76 -0.39 -7.60 -15.20
CA GLU A 76 -0.23 -8.96 -14.68
C GLU A 76 -1.43 -9.43 -13.84
N LEU A 77 -2.34 -8.53 -13.47
CA LEU A 77 -3.54 -8.83 -12.69
C LEU A 77 -4.80 -8.50 -13.50
N ASN A 78 -4.84 -8.89 -14.78
CA ASN A 78 -5.97 -8.63 -15.69
C ASN A 78 -6.44 -7.17 -15.67
N ASN A 79 -5.49 -6.23 -15.69
CA ASN A 79 -5.73 -4.80 -15.59
C ASN A 79 -6.42 -4.36 -14.28
N PHE A 80 -6.07 -4.98 -13.14
CA PHE A 80 -6.60 -4.60 -11.84
C PHE A 80 -6.46 -3.07 -11.63
N PRO A 81 -7.53 -2.35 -11.26
CA PRO A 81 -7.53 -0.88 -11.26
C PRO A 81 -6.45 -0.25 -10.37
N VAL A 82 -5.74 0.74 -10.91
CA VAL A 82 -4.79 1.56 -10.16
C VAL A 82 -5.32 2.96 -9.90
N LEU A 83 -4.80 3.61 -8.87
CA LEU A 83 -5.11 4.99 -8.52
C LEU A 83 -4.47 5.92 -9.55
N PHE A 84 -5.29 6.60 -10.35
CA PHE A 84 -4.82 7.55 -11.35
C PHE A 84 -3.92 8.64 -10.76
N ASN A 85 -4.22 9.13 -9.54
CA ASN A 85 -3.36 10.09 -8.85
C ASN A 85 -1.95 9.55 -8.63
N LYS A 86 -1.78 8.26 -8.29
CA LYS A 86 -0.45 7.65 -8.13
C LYS A 86 0.31 7.63 -9.46
N VAL A 87 -0.36 7.26 -10.55
CA VAL A 87 0.19 7.26 -11.91
C VAL A 87 0.65 8.65 -12.31
N LYS A 88 -0.24 9.65 -12.20
CA LYS A 88 0.04 11.05 -12.51
C LYS A 88 1.23 11.57 -11.69
N THR A 89 1.25 11.33 -10.38
CA THR A 89 2.34 11.75 -9.49
C THR A 89 3.68 11.19 -9.95
N VAL A 90 3.76 9.90 -10.27
CA VAL A 90 5.03 9.28 -10.71
C VAL A 90 5.50 9.85 -12.06
N ILE A 91 4.60 10.02 -13.03
CA ILE A 91 4.93 10.58 -14.34
C ILE A 91 5.45 12.02 -14.20
N VAL A 92 4.79 12.85 -13.38
CA VAL A 92 5.22 14.23 -13.11
C VAL A 92 6.53 14.26 -12.32
N GLN A 93 6.69 13.40 -11.31
CA GLN A 93 7.95 13.30 -10.56
C GLN A 93 9.12 13.02 -11.51
N LEU A 94 8.96 12.07 -12.43
CA LEU A 94 9.97 11.73 -13.43
C LEU A 94 10.29 12.92 -14.35
N SER A 95 9.28 13.67 -14.81
CA SER A 95 9.50 14.82 -15.70
C SER A 95 10.19 16.01 -15.06
N GLN A 96 10.19 16.09 -13.73
CA GLN A 96 10.78 17.20 -12.98
C GLN A 96 12.15 16.87 -12.36
N LEU A 97 12.65 15.64 -12.52
CA LEU A 97 13.95 15.25 -11.98
C LEU A 97 15.07 16.07 -12.62
N ARG A 98 15.99 16.58 -11.80
CA ARG A 98 17.15 17.38 -12.27
C ARG A 98 18.45 16.79 -11.81
N TYR A 99 19.48 16.85 -12.66
CA TYR A 99 20.83 16.51 -12.24
C TYR A 99 21.27 17.45 -11.11
N LEU A 100 21.93 16.91 -10.09
CA LEU A 100 22.51 17.70 -9.00
C LEU A 100 24.02 17.50 -8.96
N GLU A 101 24.47 16.28 -8.69
CA GLU A 101 25.88 16.01 -8.49
C GLU A 101 26.20 14.60 -9.00
N PRO A 102 27.23 14.44 -9.84
CA PRO A 102 27.73 13.12 -10.16
C PRO A 102 28.29 12.47 -8.89
N LYS A 103 28.20 11.15 -8.79
CA LYS A 103 28.67 10.40 -7.62
C LYS A 103 29.82 9.48 -8.00
N THR A 104 29.55 8.20 -8.22
CA THR A 104 30.57 7.20 -8.49
C THR A 104 30.36 6.55 -9.86
N SER A 105 31.45 6.24 -10.56
CA SER A 105 31.47 5.35 -11.72
C SER A 105 31.95 3.93 -11.38
N ASP A 106 32.43 3.70 -10.16
CA ASP A 106 32.86 2.40 -9.65
C ASP A 106 31.64 1.53 -9.25
N PRO A 107 31.41 0.37 -9.93
CA PRO A 107 30.31 -0.53 -9.65
C PRO A 107 30.30 -1.12 -8.23
N GLU A 108 31.46 -1.29 -7.60
CA GLU A 108 31.55 -1.85 -6.25
C GLU A 108 30.87 -0.95 -5.21
N ARG A 109 30.81 0.36 -5.48
CA ARG A 109 30.18 1.36 -4.62
C ARG A 109 28.67 1.47 -4.81
N TYR A 110 28.07 0.82 -5.81
CA TYR A 110 26.62 0.90 -6.07
C TYR A 110 25.78 0.37 -4.91
N SER A 111 26.30 -0.59 -4.15
CA SER A 111 25.63 -1.13 -2.96
C SER A 111 25.33 -0.04 -1.93
N ARG A 112 26.25 0.91 -1.71
CA ARG A 112 26.13 2.02 -0.75
C ARG A 112 25.02 3.02 -1.12
N LEU A 113 24.76 3.17 -2.42
CA LEU A 113 23.74 4.07 -2.97
C LEU A 113 22.42 3.35 -3.29
N HIS A 114 22.36 2.03 -3.08
CA HIS A 114 21.28 1.15 -3.52
C HIS A 114 21.04 1.20 -5.04
N LEU A 115 22.10 1.19 -5.86
CA LEU A 115 22.03 1.32 -7.34
C LEU A 115 22.41 0.05 -8.12
N ARG A 116 22.57 -1.09 -7.43
CA ARG A 116 22.71 -2.39 -8.09
C ARG A 116 21.46 -2.71 -8.92
N SER A 117 21.55 -3.63 -9.87
CA SER A 117 20.36 -4.06 -10.62
C SER A 117 19.32 -4.62 -9.64
N PRO A 118 18.02 -4.26 -9.73
CA PRO A 118 17.01 -4.78 -8.81
C PRO A 118 16.90 -6.31 -8.84
N GLU A 119 17.28 -6.93 -9.95
CA GLU A 119 17.32 -8.39 -10.14
C GLU A 119 18.49 -9.06 -9.41
N THR A 120 19.51 -8.30 -8.98
CA THR A 120 20.64 -8.83 -8.22
C THR A 120 20.22 -9.19 -6.79
N LYS A 121 20.64 -10.37 -6.30
CA LYS A 121 20.35 -10.80 -4.92
C LYS A 121 20.76 -9.74 -3.88
N GLY A 122 19.82 -9.39 -3.00
CA GLY A 122 20.01 -8.39 -1.95
C GLY A 122 20.07 -6.94 -2.45
N ALA A 123 19.71 -6.66 -3.71
CA ALA A 123 19.53 -5.30 -4.16
C ALA A 123 18.38 -4.61 -3.42
N ARG A 124 18.46 -3.28 -3.34
CA ARG A 124 17.45 -2.40 -2.72
C ARG A 124 16.97 -1.31 -3.68
N SER A 125 17.48 -1.34 -4.91
CA SER A 125 17.10 -0.46 -6.00
C SER A 125 15.71 -0.79 -6.52
N LYS A 126 15.14 0.11 -7.31
CA LYS A 126 13.99 -0.14 -8.17
C LYS A 126 14.34 0.36 -9.57
N ARG A 127 13.94 -0.33 -10.63
CA ARG A 127 14.03 0.20 -12.00
C ARG A 127 12.64 0.65 -12.43
N VAL A 128 12.57 1.81 -13.07
CA VAL A 128 11.35 2.33 -13.70
C VAL A 128 11.62 2.56 -15.19
N ILE A 129 10.63 2.24 -16.01
CA ILE A 129 10.64 2.47 -17.46
C ILE A 129 9.26 3.04 -17.83
N LEU A 130 9.24 4.24 -18.42
CA LEU A 130 8.06 4.83 -19.05
C LEU A 130 8.09 4.57 -20.55
N LEU A 131 6.99 4.06 -21.09
CA LEU A 131 6.86 3.73 -22.50
C LEU A 131 5.70 4.49 -23.14
N SER A 132 5.87 4.84 -24.42
CA SER A 132 4.83 5.37 -25.29
C SER A 132 3.91 4.25 -25.80
N LYS A 133 2.76 4.62 -26.39
CA LYS A 133 1.86 3.64 -27.05
C LYS A 133 2.56 2.83 -28.16
N GLY A 134 3.56 3.43 -28.82
CA GLY A 134 4.38 2.77 -29.85
C GLY A 134 5.48 1.87 -29.29
N GLY A 135 5.70 1.85 -27.97
CA GLY A 135 6.76 1.10 -27.32
C GLY A 135 8.07 1.88 -27.12
N ASP A 136 8.10 3.18 -27.48
CA ASP A 136 9.30 3.99 -27.29
C ASP A 136 9.58 4.23 -25.81
N ILE A 137 10.83 4.08 -25.40
CA ILE A 137 11.25 4.42 -24.03
C ILE A 137 11.29 5.95 -23.89
N LEU A 138 10.35 6.49 -23.12
CA LEU A 138 10.26 7.93 -22.82
C LEU A 138 11.18 8.33 -21.66
N ALA A 139 11.36 7.44 -20.68
CA ALA A 139 12.27 7.61 -19.57
C ALA A 139 12.62 6.25 -18.96
N GLN A 140 13.86 6.09 -18.49
CA GLN A 140 14.27 4.90 -17.76
C GLN A 140 15.39 5.17 -16.77
N GLY A 141 15.38 4.49 -15.64
CA GLY A 141 16.46 4.60 -14.66
C GLY A 141 16.36 3.59 -13.53
N VAL A 142 17.52 3.31 -12.92
CA VAL A 142 17.62 2.60 -11.65
C VAL A 142 17.62 3.64 -10.53
N VAL A 143 16.68 3.50 -9.62
CA VAL A 143 16.36 4.39 -8.51
C VAL A 143 16.87 3.75 -7.22
N GLY A 144 17.72 4.46 -6.51
CA GLY A 144 18.36 3.99 -5.29
C GLY A 144 17.83 4.68 -4.04
N LYS A 145 18.73 4.89 -3.09
CA LYS A 145 18.41 5.47 -1.78
C LYS A 145 17.90 6.91 -1.97
N ALA A 146 16.78 7.24 -1.31
CA ALA A 146 16.31 8.61 -1.20
C ALA A 146 16.99 9.31 -0.02
N ASN A 147 17.32 10.58 -0.19
CA ASN A 147 17.75 11.48 0.87
C ASN A 147 16.73 12.62 0.97
N ARG A 148 15.83 12.50 1.97
CA ARG A 148 14.64 13.34 2.10
C ARG A 148 14.89 14.70 2.73
N ALA A 149 16.09 14.93 3.28
CA ALA A 149 16.45 16.15 4.00
C ALA A 149 17.73 16.80 3.43
N LEU A 150 17.93 16.71 2.11
CA LEU A 150 19.15 17.23 1.47
C LEU A 150 19.29 18.75 1.61
N PHE A 151 18.19 19.51 1.64
CA PHE A 151 18.24 20.98 1.59
C PHE A 151 17.25 21.68 2.53
N GLY A 152 16.88 21.04 3.65
CA GLY A 152 15.79 21.52 4.52
C GLY A 152 14.41 21.03 4.06
N GLU A 153 13.33 21.59 4.64
CA GLU A 153 11.96 21.15 4.33
C GLU A 153 11.63 21.32 2.83
N GLY A 154 11.09 20.27 2.22
CA GLY A 154 10.50 20.32 0.88
C GLY A 154 11.39 19.94 -0.30
N ARG A 155 12.73 19.87 -0.15
CA ARG A 155 13.63 19.45 -1.25
C ARG A 155 14.32 18.12 -0.92
N SER A 156 13.86 17.07 -1.61
CA SER A 156 14.44 15.74 -1.53
C SER A 156 15.38 15.49 -2.70
N GLY A 157 16.31 14.56 -2.53
CA GLY A 157 17.10 14.03 -3.64
C GLY A 157 17.16 12.52 -3.59
N THR A 158 17.49 11.93 -4.73
CA THR A 158 17.45 10.48 -4.93
C THR A 158 18.70 10.06 -5.70
N TYR A 159 19.32 8.95 -5.32
CA TYR A 159 20.40 8.40 -6.14
C TYR A 159 19.81 7.69 -7.36
N MET A 160 20.36 7.93 -8.55
CA MET A 160 19.93 7.30 -9.79
C MET A 160 21.11 6.89 -10.68
N ARG A 161 20.88 5.85 -11.50
CA ARG A 161 21.75 5.41 -12.60
C ARG A 161 20.92 5.23 -13.86
N PHE A 162 21.46 5.61 -15.01
CA PHE A 162 20.73 5.67 -16.29
C PHE A 162 21.36 4.75 -17.33
N GLY A 163 20.53 3.92 -17.98
CA GLY A 163 20.97 2.96 -19.00
C GLY A 163 22.15 2.10 -18.53
N ASP A 164 23.10 1.90 -19.44
CA ASP A 164 24.34 1.14 -19.21
C ASP A 164 25.52 2.02 -18.79
N LYS A 165 25.29 3.32 -18.56
CA LYS A 165 26.34 4.22 -18.07
C LYS A 165 26.78 3.79 -16.68
N LYS A 166 28.10 3.80 -16.47
CA LYS A 166 28.71 3.49 -15.17
C LYS A 166 28.51 4.61 -14.15
N GLU A 167 28.39 5.85 -14.62
CA GLU A 167 28.18 7.01 -13.77
C GLU A 167 26.84 6.95 -13.03
N THR A 168 26.89 7.30 -11.75
CA THR A 168 25.72 7.46 -10.90
C THR A 168 25.57 8.91 -10.50
N TRP A 169 24.34 9.31 -10.22
CA TRP A 169 23.99 10.69 -9.93
C TRP A 169 23.20 10.78 -8.64
N LEU A 170 23.46 11.82 -7.87
CA LEU A 170 22.43 12.36 -7.02
C LEU A 170 21.59 13.31 -7.88
N ILE A 171 20.27 13.10 -7.86
CA ILE A 171 19.31 13.95 -8.55
C ILE A 171 18.49 14.73 -7.52
N GLU A 172 18.06 15.94 -7.89
CA GLU A 172 17.03 16.65 -7.14
C GLU A 172 15.66 16.10 -7.55
N GLY A 173 14.83 15.83 -6.54
CA GLY A 173 13.50 15.26 -6.70
C GLY A 173 13.34 13.92 -5.97
N GLY A 174 12.09 13.68 -5.56
CA GLY A 174 11.66 12.43 -4.97
C GLY A 174 10.89 11.62 -6.00
N LEU A 175 11.08 10.30 -5.97
CA LEU A 175 10.32 9.37 -6.79
C LEU A 175 9.76 8.27 -5.90
N ASP A 176 8.43 8.21 -5.81
CA ASP A 176 7.74 7.19 -5.01
C ASP A 176 7.10 6.14 -5.93
N LEU A 177 7.82 5.06 -6.18
CA LEU A 177 7.34 3.90 -6.95
C LEU A 177 6.56 2.89 -6.11
N GLY A 178 6.42 3.10 -4.79
CA GLY A 178 5.92 2.07 -3.88
C GLY A 178 6.83 0.84 -3.80
N ASN A 179 6.51 -0.11 -2.94
CA ASN A 179 7.26 -1.36 -2.73
C ASN A 179 6.70 -2.54 -3.54
N GLY A 180 5.54 -2.35 -4.17
CA GLY A 180 4.88 -3.32 -5.03
C GLY A 180 3.65 -2.68 -5.69
N PRO A 181 2.89 -3.44 -6.49
CA PRO A 181 1.73 -2.91 -7.21
C PRO A 181 0.60 -2.50 -6.28
N PHE A 182 0.50 -3.08 -5.08
CA PHE A 182 -0.57 -2.78 -4.13
C PHE A 182 -0.43 -1.36 -3.57
N ASP A 183 0.74 -0.72 -3.72
CA ASP A 183 0.95 0.71 -3.46
C ASP A 183 0.42 1.62 -4.59
N TRP A 184 0.02 1.01 -5.71
CA TRP A 184 -0.62 1.69 -6.83
C TRP A 184 -2.13 1.54 -6.82
N THR A 185 -2.70 0.68 -5.97
CA THR A 185 -4.14 0.38 -5.94
C THR A 185 -4.84 0.99 -4.73
N SER A 186 -6.18 0.95 -4.73
CA SER A 186 -6.95 1.20 -3.51
C SER A 186 -6.51 0.24 -2.40
N LYS A 187 -6.33 0.77 -1.20
CA LYS A 187 -6.02 -0.03 0.00
C LYS A 187 -7.24 -0.70 0.61
N THR A 188 -8.46 -0.36 0.17
CA THR A 188 -9.70 -0.95 0.68
C THR A 188 -10.27 -1.88 -0.36
N ILE A 189 -10.44 -3.16 0.00
CA ILE A 189 -11.08 -4.20 -0.83
C ILE A 189 -12.59 -4.01 -0.82
N LEU A 190 -13.17 -3.90 0.39
CA LEU A 190 -14.60 -3.78 0.59
C LEU A 190 -14.88 -3.03 1.90
N ASP A 191 -15.95 -2.26 1.92
CA ASP A 191 -16.40 -1.57 3.14
C ASP A 191 -17.90 -1.78 3.35
N ILE A 192 -18.24 -2.85 4.07
CA ILE A 192 -19.61 -3.12 4.53
C ILE A 192 -19.67 -2.87 6.02
N LYS A 193 -20.30 -1.76 6.38
CA LYS A 193 -20.45 -1.34 7.78
C LYS A 193 -21.22 -2.40 8.56
N ARG A 194 -20.71 -2.73 9.76
CA ARG A 194 -21.38 -3.62 10.72
C ARG A 194 -22.88 -3.34 10.87
N LYS A 195 -23.28 -2.06 10.86
CA LYS A 195 -24.68 -1.63 11.02
C LYS A 195 -25.62 -2.12 9.91
N THR A 196 -25.11 -2.55 8.75
CA THR A 196 -25.93 -3.11 7.67
C THR A 196 -26.01 -4.63 7.72
N VAL A 197 -25.11 -5.29 8.45
CA VAL A 197 -25.05 -6.75 8.57
C VAL A 197 -26.20 -7.26 9.43
N LYS A 198 -26.92 -8.27 8.91
CA LYS A 198 -28.02 -8.99 9.57
C LYS A 198 -27.57 -10.34 10.09
N ARG A 199 -26.84 -11.10 9.27
CA ARG A 199 -26.41 -12.48 9.57
C ARG A 199 -25.04 -12.73 8.95
N LEU A 200 -24.18 -13.47 9.65
CA LEU A 200 -22.92 -13.97 9.15
C LEU A 200 -22.85 -15.47 9.44
N VAL A 201 -22.48 -16.23 8.42
CA VAL A 201 -22.28 -17.68 8.48
C VAL A 201 -20.87 -17.98 8.02
N ILE A 202 -20.08 -18.70 8.82
CA ILE A 202 -18.78 -19.23 8.41
C ILE A 202 -18.85 -20.74 8.55
N THR A 203 -18.61 -21.45 7.46
CA THR A 203 -18.50 -22.90 7.44
C THR A 203 -17.02 -23.27 7.40
N SER A 204 -16.54 -24.01 8.39
CA SER A 204 -15.17 -24.48 8.45
C SER A 204 -14.95 -25.68 7.51
N PRO A 205 -13.69 -26.06 7.21
CA PRO A 205 -13.41 -27.17 6.31
C PRO A 205 -13.91 -28.54 6.79
N ASN A 206 -14.22 -28.68 8.09
CA ASN A 206 -14.84 -29.87 8.69
C ASN A 206 -16.39 -29.83 8.66
N GLY A 207 -16.99 -28.84 8.01
CA GLY A 207 -18.45 -28.71 7.86
C GLY A 207 -19.17 -28.05 9.04
N LYS A 208 -18.48 -27.78 10.16
CA LYS A 208 -19.08 -27.04 11.30
C LYS A 208 -19.37 -25.60 10.90
N LYS A 209 -20.42 -25.02 11.47
CA LYS A 209 -20.88 -23.66 11.14
C LYS A 209 -20.84 -22.76 12.35
N VAL A 210 -20.28 -21.57 12.15
CA VAL A 210 -20.47 -20.41 13.01
C VAL A 210 -21.56 -19.56 12.40
N VAL A 211 -22.62 -19.30 13.17
CA VAL A 211 -23.68 -18.41 12.71
C VAL A 211 -23.94 -17.35 13.76
N ILE A 212 -23.78 -16.08 13.38
CA ILE A 212 -24.11 -14.95 14.22
C ILE A 212 -25.16 -14.09 13.52
N GLN A 213 -26.13 -13.59 14.26
CA GLN A 213 -27.23 -12.81 13.68
C GLN A 213 -27.87 -11.85 14.67
N ARG A 214 -28.58 -10.86 14.12
CA ARG A 214 -29.50 -10.00 14.86
C ARG A 214 -30.78 -9.80 14.05
N GLN A 215 -31.88 -9.56 14.75
CA GLN A 215 -33.21 -9.50 14.12
C GLN A 215 -33.50 -8.12 13.53
N LYS A 216 -33.04 -7.05 14.20
CA LYS A 216 -33.31 -5.67 13.79
C LYS A 216 -32.02 -4.87 13.58
N LYS A 217 -32.09 -3.79 12.77
CA LYS A 217 -30.94 -2.93 12.42
C LYS A 217 -30.39 -2.15 13.61
N ASP A 218 -31.28 -1.74 14.51
CA ASP A 218 -31.04 -0.97 15.73
C ASP A 218 -30.52 -1.83 16.91
N GLN A 219 -30.76 -3.15 16.87
CA GLN A 219 -30.19 -4.07 17.84
C GLN A 219 -28.66 -4.00 17.80
N ARG A 220 -28.08 -3.62 18.94
CA ARG A 220 -26.63 -3.49 19.10
C ARG A 220 -25.97 -4.85 19.00
N ASP A 221 -26.49 -5.86 19.68
CA ASP A 221 -25.81 -7.14 19.87
C ASP A 221 -26.18 -8.19 18.83
N PHE A 222 -25.16 -8.85 18.31
CA PHE A 222 -25.31 -10.10 17.56
C PHE A 222 -25.37 -11.28 18.54
N LYS A 223 -26.22 -12.25 18.23
CA LYS A 223 -26.36 -13.51 18.96
C LYS A 223 -25.78 -14.66 18.12
N LEU A 224 -25.06 -15.56 18.79
CA LEU A 224 -24.59 -16.82 18.25
C LEU A 224 -25.75 -17.82 18.20
N GLU A 225 -25.91 -18.49 17.05
CA GLU A 225 -26.85 -19.61 16.89
C GLU A 225 -26.22 -20.89 17.47
N GLY A 226 -27.05 -21.81 17.98
CA GLY A 226 -26.55 -23.10 18.48
C GLY A 226 -25.93 -23.07 19.88
N VAL A 227 -26.16 -22.01 20.66
CA VAL A 227 -25.82 -22.00 22.10
C VAL A 227 -26.68 -23.06 22.80
N PRO A 228 -26.08 -24.06 23.50
CA PRO A 228 -26.83 -25.12 24.16
C PRO A 228 -27.84 -24.58 25.18
N LYS A 229 -28.99 -25.25 25.34
CA LYS A 229 -29.98 -24.91 26.36
C LYS A 229 -29.33 -24.85 27.74
N GLY A 230 -29.62 -23.81 28.51
CA GLY A 230 -29.05 -23.58 29.85
C GLY A 230 -27.64 -22.97 29.85
N LYS A 231 -27.01 -22.74 28.69
CA LYS A 231 -25.75 -22.00 28.59
C LYS A 231 -25.99 -20.60 28.05
N SER A 232 -25.25 -19.63 28.59
CA SER A 232 -25.20 -18.27 28.03
C SER A 232 -24.05 -18.18 27.03
N GLN A 233 -24.24 -17.38 25.98
CA GLN A 233 -23.15 -17.03 25.06
C GLN A 233 -22.05 -16.33 25.87
N ARG A 234 -20.87 -16.95 25.94
CA ARG A 234 -19.66 -16.29 26.39
C ARG A 234 -19.09 -15.52 25.20
N GLY A 235 -18.70 -14.27 25.39
CA GLY A 235 -18.07 -13.47 24.33
C GLY A 235 -19.03 -12.67 23.43
N GLN A 236 -19.80 -11.76 24.05
CA GLN A 236 -20.62 -10.78 23.31
C GLN A 236 -19.76 -9.84 22.46
N TRP A 237 -18.58 -9.47 22.96
CA TRP A 237 -17.62 -8.64 22.25
C TRP A 237 -17.12 -9.30 20.97
N GLU A 238 -16.73 -10.57 21.04
CA GLU A 238 -16.24 -11.39 19.93
C GLU A 238 -17.30 -11.50 18.83
N THR A 239 -18.53 -11.83 19.23
CA THR A 239 -19.67 -11.94 18.29
C THR A 239 -19.93 -10.61 17.59
N ASN A 240 -19.83 -9.50 18.33
CA ASN A 240 -19.99 -8.15 17.78
C ASN A 240 -18.83 -7.71 16.89
N ASP A 241 -17.60 -8.16 17.16
CA ASP A 241 -16.41 -7.87 16.38
C ASP A 241 -16.33 -8.73 15.11
N MET A 242 -16.81 -9.98 15.15
CA MET A 242 -16.98 -10.85 13.97
C MET A 242 -17.87 -10.19 12.90
N ALA A 243 -18.93 -9.49 13.33
CA ALA A 243 -19.79 -8.74 12.41
C ALA A 243 -19.10 -7.54 11.73
N LYS A 244 -17.88 -7.17 12.14
CA LYS A 244 -17.04 -6.15 11.49
C LYS A 244 -16.06 -6.73 10.46
N VAL A 245 -16.18 -8.01 10.08
CA VAL A 245 -15.19 -8.68 9.19
C VAL A 245 -15.03 -8.00 7.83
N LEU A 246 -16.08 -7.33 7.32
CA LEU A 246 -16.06 -6.58 6.05
C LEU A 246 -15.97 -5.06 6.24
N ASP A 247 -15.85 -4.56 7.48
CA ASP A 247 -15.77 -3.13 7.75
C ASP A 247 -14.34 -2.65 7.46
N ASN A 248 -14.20 -1.75 6.49
CA ASN A 248 -12.91 -1.23 6.02
C ASN A 248 -11.85 -2.32 5.76
N LEU A 249 -12.24 -3.39 5.06
CA LEU A 249 -11.38 -4.54 4.79
C LEU A 249 -10.19 -4.11 3.92
N LYS A 250 -8.98 -4.18 4.48
CA LYS A 250 -7.76 -3.69 3.84
C LYS A 250 -7.08 -4.73 2.96
N LEU A 251 -6.54 -4.24 1.86
CA LEU A 251 -5.68 -4.98 0.94
C LEU A 251 -4.26 -5.00 1.46
N LYS A 252 -3.70 -6.20 1.63
CA LYS A 252 -2.27 -6.39 1.88
C LYS A 252 -1.52 -6.81 0.62
N ASP A 253 -2.10 -7.73 -0.16
CA ASP A 253 -1.60 -8.14 -1.48
C ASP A 253 -2.75 -8.69 -2.34
N VAL A 254 -2.55 -8.80 -3.65
CA VAL A 254 -3.55 -9.31 -4.60
C VAL A 254 -2.92 -10.21 -5.66
N SER A 255 -3.64 -11.25 -6.03
CA SER A 255 -3.30 -12.19 -7.09
C SER A 255 -4.57 -12.57 -7.87
N LEU A 256 -4.43 -13.11 -9.08
CA LEU A 256 -5.55 -13.74 -9.75
C LEU A 256 -5.95 -15.00 -8.97
N ALA A 257 -7.26 -15.23 -8.83
CA ALA A 257 -7.76 -16.39 -8.12
C ALA A 257 -7.32 -17.72 -8.76
N GLY A 258 -7.09 -17.73 -10.08
CA GLY A 258 -6.57 -18.88 -10.81
C GLY A 258 -5.10 -19.20 -10.52
N ASP A 259 -4.29 -18.21 -10.15
CA ASP A 259 -2.87 -18.39 -9.83
C ASP A 259 -2.65 -18.90 -8.39
N ILE A 260 -3.70 -18.79 -7.56
CA ILE A 260 -3.70 -19.30 -6.19
C ILE A 260 -4.24 -20.73 -6.20
N GLN A 261 -3.41 -21.67 -5.73
CA GLN A 261 -3.86 -23.02 -5.40
C GLN A 261 -4.74 -22.99 -4.14
N PHE A 262 -6.04 -22.83 -4.33
CA PHE A 262 -7.02 -22.98 -3.26
C PHE A 262 -7.07 -24.46 -2.83
N PRO A 263 -6.89 -24.78 -1.53
CA PRO A 263 -7.04 -26.15 -1.08
C PRO A 263 -8.49 -26.62 -1.23
N VAL A 264 -8.71 -27.94 -1.28
CA VAL A 264 -10.07 -28.51 -1.29
C VAL A 264 -10.84 -28.14 0.00
N LYS A 265 -10.11 -28.09 1.11
CA LYS A 265 -10.61 -27.75 2.45
C LYS A 265 -10.46 -26.24 2.70
N LEU A 266 -11.58 -25.52 2.65
CA LEU A 266 -11.66 -24.06 2.76
C LEU A 266 -12.67 -23.63 3.82
N TYR A 267 -12.52 -22.41 4.32
CA TYR A 267 -13.58 -21.72 5.03
C TYR A 267 -14.51 -21.01 4.04
N LEU A 268 -15.81 -21.19 4.20
CA LEU A 268 -16.84 -20.58 3.36
C LEU A 268 -17.66 -19.58 4.18
N GLY A 269 -17.55 -18.30 3.85
CA GLY A 269 -18.33 -17.23 4.48
C GLY A 269 -19.55 -16.85 3.66
N LYS A 270 -20.66 -16.55 4.34
CA LYS A 270 -21.85 -15.87 3.79
C LYS A 270 -22.28 -14.77 4.74
N ILE A 271 -22.16 -13.52 4.30
CA ILE A 271 -22.54 -12.32 5.06
C ILE A 271 -23.77 -11.72 4.41
N PHE A 272 -24.86 -11.63 5.15
CA PHE A 272 -26.15 -11.12 4.70
C PHE A 272 -26.36 -9.74 5.31
N THR A 273 -26.70 -8.76 4.48
CA THR A 273 -27.13 -7.44 4.93
C THR A 273 -28.65 -7.33 4.96
N PHE A 274 -29.15 -6.33 5.67
CA PHE A 274 -30.60 -6.09 5.78
C PHE A 274 -31.27 -5.63 4.48
N ASP A 275 -30.53 -5.04 3.55
CA ASP A 275 -31.03 -4.62 2.22
C ASP A 275 -31.03 -5.77 1.20
N GLY A 276 -30.54 -6.96 1.58
CA GLY A 276 -30.60 -8.16 0.74
C GLY A 276 -29.31 -8.49 0.00
N LEU A 277 -28.22 -7.74 0.19
CA LEU A 277 -26.90 -8.09 -0.34
C LEU A 277 -26.33 -9.32 0.40
N ILE A 278 -25.72 -10.22 -0.36
CA ILE A 278 -25.02 -11.40 0.15
C ILE A 278 -23.57 -11.33 -0.30
N ILE A 279 -22.62 -11.28 0.61
CA ILE A 279 -21.20 -11.46 0.31
C ILE A 279 -20.81 -12.90 0.61
N LYS A 280 -20.29 -13.59 -0.40
CA LYS A 280 -19.75 -14.95 -0.33
C LYS A 280 -18.23 -14.86 -0.28
N THR A 281 -17.60 -15.57 0.66
CA THR A 281 -16.14 -15.63 0.73
C THR A 281 -15.63 -17.06 0.73
N ARG A 282 -14.47 -17.27 0.09
CA ARG A 282 -13.65 -18.48 0.21
C ARG A 282 -12.34 -18.05 0.87
N ALA A 283 -12.02 -18.62 2.02
CA ALA A 283 -10.87 -18.21 2.82
C ALA A 283 -10.02 -19.40 3.25
N PHE A 284 -8.70 -19.20 3.30
CA PHE A 284 -7.76 -20.17 3.83
C PHE A 284 -6.47 -19.51 4.31
N LYS A 285 -5.74 -20.21 5.17
CA LYS A 285 -4.43 -19.81 5.70
C LYS A 285 -3.35 -20.61 4.98
N LYS A 286 -2.36 -19.92 4.41
CA LYS A 286 -1.16 -20.52 3.78
C LYS A 286 0.08 -20.01 4.51
N GLY A 287 0.66 -20.83 5.38
CA GLY A 287 1.71 -20.40 6.31
C GLY A 287 1.21 -19.28 7.22
N LYS A 288 1.82 -18.09 7.14
CA LYS A 288 1.43 -16.89 7.91
C LYS A 288 0.46 -15.95 7.16
N ARG A 289 0.01 -16.31 5.97
CA ARG A 289 -0.80 -15.44 5.10
C ARG A 289 -2.25 -15.92 5.05
N PHE A 290 -3.18 -14.98 5.05
CA PHE A 290 -4.61 -15.23 4.92
C PHE A 290 -5.09 -14.77 3.55
N TRP A 291 -5.57 -15.72 2.75
CA TRP A 291 -6.07 -15.45 1.41
C TRP A 291 -7.59 -15.56 1.40
N ILE A 292 -8.23 -14.59 0.76
CA ILE A 292 -9.68 -14.56 0.59
C ILE A 292 -10.05 -14.29 -0.86
N ASN A 293 -11.05 -15.00 -1.38
CA ASN A 293 -11.75 -14.65 -2.60
C ASN A 293 -13.16 -14.21 -2.22
N ILE A 294 -13.65 -13.15 -2.89
CA ILE A 294 -14.91 -12.49 -2.56
C ILE A 294 -15.81 -12.51 -3.79
N ASN A 295 -17.06 -12.90 -3.59
CA ASN A 295 -18.11 -12.76 -4.58
C ASN A 295 -19.36 -12.15 -3.91
N ALA A 296 -20.29 -11.62 -4.71
CA ALA A 296 -21.51 -11.03 -4.23
C ALA A 296 -22.74 -11.61 -4.96
N ASP A 297 -23.85 -11.64 -4.25
CA ASP A 297 -25.14 -12.14 -4.70
C ASP A 297 -26.25 -11.39 -3.94
N VAL A 298 -27.52 -11.73 -4.19
CA VAL A 298 -28.67 -11.10 -3.54
C VAL A 298 -29.68 -12.12 -3.03
N ILE A 299 -30.46 -11.73 -2.03
CA ILE A 299 -31.67 -12.44 -1.64
C ILE A 299 -32.73 -12.24 -2.73
N SER A 300 -33.55 -13.27 -3.01
CA SER A 300 -34.68 -13.14 -3.92
C SER A 300 -35.60 -11.98 -3.51
N GLY A 301 -36.11 -11.23 -4.50
CA GLY A 301 -36.92 -10.03 -4.26
C GLY A 301 -36.15 -8.75 -3.89
N SER A 302 -34.81 -8.77 -3.85
CA SER A 302 -34.01 -7.56 -3.58
C SER A 302 -34.20 -6.47 -4.66
N SER A 303 -34.05 -5.21 -4.25
CA SER A 303 -34.22 -4.05 -5.14
C SER A 303 -33.20 -4.00 -6.28
N LYS A 304 -33.52 -3.27 -7.36
CA LYS A 304 -32.63 -3.08 -8.52
C LYS A 304 -31.26 -2.50 -8.10
N THR A 305 -31.25 -1.57 -7.16
CA THR A 305 -30.02 -0.96 -6.63
C THR A 305 -29.09 -1.99 -5.98
N VAL A 306 -29.64 -2.89 -5.17
CA VAL A 306 -28.88 -3.93 -4.48
C VAL A 306 -28.36 -4.97 -5.48
N LYS A 307 -29.16 -5.33 -6.49
CA LYS A 307 -28.75 -6.20 -7.61
C LYS A 307 -27.57 -5.61 -8.39
N ASN A 308 -27.63 -4.31 -8.72
CA ASN A 308 -26.53 -3.63 -9.40
C ASN A 308 -25.26 -3.62 -8.53
N ARG A 309 -25.38 -3.25 -7.26
CA ARG A 309 -24.26 -3.26 -6.31
C ARG A 309 -23.62 -4.65 -6.19
N ALA A 310 -24.42 -5.71 -6.13
CA ALA A 310 -23.90 -7.08 -6.09
C ALA A 310 -23.14 -7.43 -7.37
N ARG A 311 -23.68 -7.07 -8.55
CA ARG A 311 -22.99 -7.26 -9.84
C ARG A 311 -21.67 -6.50 -9.90
N ASP A 312 -21.64 -5.24 -9.45
CA ASP A 312 -20.43 -4.42 -9.47
C ASP A 312 -19.34 -5.03 -8.57
N ILE A 313 -19.70 -5.48 -7.36
CA ILE A 313 -18.77 -6.18 -6.46
C ILE A 313 -18.29 -7.50 -7.07
N ALA A 314 -19.19 -8.29 -7.65
CA ALA A 314 -18.84 -9.57 -8.27
C ALA A 314 -17.88 -9.38 -9.45
N SER A 315 -18.18 -8.46 -10.38
CA SER A 315 -17.32 -8.15 -11.52
C SER A 315 -15.96 -7.59 -11.09
N ALA A 316 -15.94 -6.75 -10.04
CA ALA A 316 -14.70 -6.15 -9.56
C ALA A 316 -13.79 -7.12 -8.79
N LEU A 317 -14.34 -8.09 -8.05
CA LEU A 317 -13.57 -8.85 -7.05
C LEU A 317 -13.49 -10.36 -7.31
N SER A 318 -14.44 -10.97 -8.03
CA SER A 318 -14.59 -12.44 -8.07
C SER A 318 -13.42 -13.19 -8.72
N GLN A 319 -12.72 -12.56 -9.66
CA GLN A 319 -11.55 -13.13 -10.33
C GLN A 319 -10.25 -13.03 -9.52
N TYR A 320 -10.27 -12.36 -8.36
CA TYR A 320 -9.08 -12.07 -7.56
C TYR A 320 -9.07 -12.82 -6.24
N ALA A 321 -7.88 -13.09 -5.74
CA ALA A 321 -7.61 -13.50 -4.39
C ALA A 321 -6.83 -12.39 -3.68
N PHE A 322 -7.23 -12.05 -2.46
CA PHE A 322 -6.66 -10.97 -1.68
C PHE A 322 -5.98 -11.53 -0.44
N GLU A 323 -4.73 -11.12 -0.21
CA GLU A 323 -4.10 -11.26 1.09
C GLU A 323 -4.63 -10.16 2.00
N VAL A 324 -5.04 -10.54 3.21
CA VAL A 324 -5.52 -9.63 4.25
C VAL A 324 -4.69 -9.75 5.51
N ASP A 325 -4.79 -8.76 6.38
CA ASP A 325 -4.14 -8.78 7.69
C ASP A 325 -4.65 -9.94 8.56
N GLU A 326 -3.86 -10.29 9.57
CA GLU A 326 -4.15 -11.40 10.47
C GLU A 326 -5.52 -11.26 11.14
N LYS A 327 -5.86 -10.07 11.64
CA LYS A 327 -7.14 -9.85 12.35
C LYS A 327 -8.38 -10.20 11.49
N PRO A 328 -8.59 -9.62 10.28
CA PRO A 328 -9.69 -10.06 9.42
C PRO A 328 -9.51 -11.51 8.93
N GLY A 329 -8.27 -11.95 8.66
CA GLY A 329 -7.97 -13.32 8.26
C GLY A 329 -8.47 -14.38 9.26
N LYS A 330 -8.18 -14.19 10.56
CA LYS A 330 -8.66 -15.01 11.66
C LYS A 330 -10.19 -15.05 11.73
N LYS A 331 -10.85 -13.90 11.53
CA LYS A 331 -12.32 -13.85 11.48
C LYS A 331 -12.87 -14.72 10.35
N PHE A 332 -12.30 -14.67 9.14
CA PHE A 332 -12.74 -15.50 8.01
C PHE A 332 -12.43 -16.98 8.15
N THR A 333 -11.49 -17.34 9.03
CA THR A 333 -11.01 -18.71 9.25
C THR A 333 -11.34 -19.21 10.66
N CYS A 334 -12.40 -18.67 11.26
CA CYS A 334 -12.76 -19.01 12.63
C CYS A 334 -13.53 -20.34 12.74
N GLU A 335 -13.18 -21.14 13.73
CA GLU A 335 -13.93 -22.32 14.12
C GLU A 335 -14.97 -22.03 15.21
N HIS A 336 -16.05 -22.81 15.21
CA HIS A 336 -17.18 -22.67 16.13
C HIS A 336 -16.83 -22.87 17.61
N VAL A 337 -15.90 -23.79 17.91
CA VAL A 337 -15.49 -24.08 19.28
C VAL A 337 -14.87 -22.85 19.97
N ASN A 338 -14.13 -22.04 19.20
CA ASN A 338 -13.40 -20.87 19.71
C ASN A 338 -14.33 -19.75 20.19
N LEU A 339 -15.54 -19.66 19.64
CA LEU A 339 -16.54 -18.65 20.03
C LEU A 339 -17.39 -19.09 21.22
N ILE A 340 -17.61 -20.40 21.42
CA ILE A 340 -18.43 -20.92 22.54
C ILE A 340 -17.62 -21.02 23.83
N GLU A 341 -16.35 -21.43 23.74
CA GLU A 341 -15.52 -21.68 24.92
C GLU A 341 -14.92 -20.41 25.52
N GLY A 342 -15.15 -19.24 24.90
CA GLY A 342 -14.57 -17.96 25.33
C GLY A 342 -13.08 -17.84 25.02
N ALA A 343 -12.51 -18.76 24.23
CA ALA A 343 -11.13 -18.68 23.73
C ALA A 343 -10.90 -17.46 22.81
N GLY A 344 -11.99 -16.88 22.29
CA GLY A 344 -12.00 -15.57 21.63
C GLY A 344 -11.58 -15.62 20.17
N ILE A 345 -11.60 -14.46 19.50
CA ILE A 345 -11.16 -14.33 18.10
C ILE A 345 -9.67 -14.70 17.95
N ASN A 346 -8.89 -14.57 19.03
CA ASN A 346 -7.48 -14.93 19.04
C ASN A 346 -7.23 -16.44 18.87
N ALA A 347 -8.21 -17.28 19.22
CA ALA A 347 -8.14 -18.73 19.01
C ALA A 347 -8.57 -19.16 17.60
N CYS A 348 -9.15 -18.25 16.80
CA CYS A 348 -9.47 -18.52 15.40
C CYS A 348 -8.17 -18.63 14.58
N SER A 349 -7.90 -19.83 14.03
CA SER A 349 -6.83 -20.22 13.08
C SER A 349 -5.35 -20.20 13.52
#